data_AF-A0AAD8ETK9-F1
#
_entry.id   AF-A0AAD8ETK9-F1
#
_cell.length_a   1.000
_cell.length_b   1.000
_cell.length_c   1.000
_cell.angle_alpha   90.00
_cell.angle_beta   90.00
_cell.angle_gamma   90.00
#
_symmetry.space_group_name_H-M   'P 1'
#
loop_
_entity.id
_entity.type
_entity.pdbx_description
1 polymer ?
#
loop_
_entity_poly.entity_id
_entity_poly.type
_entity_poly.pdbx_seq_one_letter_code
_entity_poly.pdbx_strand_id
1 'polypeptide(L)'
;IFIISQITPRKKTYWIKLGIAIGFLLPPVIVKNHDNLEAIGEDLSIMYYGMATFTTVLLVLIIIFFKAQPPLPPSFAQAEQRANEESDFVGSLKRLFLNPRYVLLVVSYGINVGVFYAISTLLNQVVLLYYPNGEEDAGRIGLLMVLAGMVGSVASGIVLDKTHRFKETTTALYVFSLLGMVVFMFTLDTGLIGVVYCTGALLGFFMTGYLPVGFELAAELTYPEPEGTSAGILNAAAQVFGIMLTNLYSWMLDITTDMWANGAMCIALVVGIILTALIKI
;
A
#
# COMPACT_ATOMS: atom_id res chain seq x y z
N ILE A 1 -7.14 12.43 -15.96
CA ILE A 1 -6.75 13.59 -15.10
C ILE A 1 -7.74 14.77 -15.24
N PHE A 2 -8.17 15.15 -16.45
CA PHE A 2 -9.18 16.21 -16.69
C PHE A 2 -10.55 15.98 -16.00
N ILE A 3 -11.11 14.77 -16.06
CA ILE A 3 -12.36 14.42 -15.37
C ILE A 3 -12.16 14.50 -13.84
N ILE A 4 -10.99 14.10 -13.37
CA ILE A 4 -10.61 14.09 -11.95
C ILE A 4 -10.41 15.52 -11.40
N SER A 5 -10.08 16.49 -12.25
CA SER A 5 -9.92 17.91 -11.90
C SER A 5 -11.27 18.66 -11.75
N GLN A 6 -12.31 18.22 -12.46
CA GLN A 6 -13.70 18.72 -12.33
C GLN A 6 -14.51 18.01 -11.23
N ILE A 7 -13.91 17.01 -10.62
CA ILE A 7 -14.47 16.17 -9.58
C ILE A 7 -14.11 16.84 -8.25
N THR A 8 -15.13 17.22 -7.49
CA THR A 8 -15.00 17.73 -6.11
C THR A 8 -14.02 16.84 -5.33
N PRO A 9 -13.13 17.36 -4.46
CA PRO A 9 -12.10 16.56 -3.77
C PRO A 9 -12.64 15.25 -3.17
N ARG A 10 -13.87 15.26 -2.63
CA ARG A 10 -14.60 14.04 -2.23
C ARG A 10 -14.71 12.98 -3.33
N LYS A 11 -15.17 13.34 -4.54
CA LYS A 11 -15.33 12.41 -5.68
C LYS A 11 -13.97 11.87 -6.17
N LYS A 12 -12.86 12.60 -5.98
CA LYS A 12 -11.49 12.19 -6.36
C LYS A 12 -11.08 10.94 -5.56
N THR A 13 -11.32 10.99 -4.26
CA THR A 13 -11.05 9.92 -3.31
C THR A 13 -11.89 8.66 -3.60
N TYR A 14 -13.14 8.80 -4.05
CA TYR A 14 -13.98 7.64 -4.41
C TYR A 14 -13.41 6.82 -5.58
N TRP A 15 -12.91 7.46 -6.65
CA TRP A 15 -12.36 6.75 -7.80
C TRP A 15 -11.05 6.03 -7.48
N ILE A 16 -10.21 6.63 -6.64
CA ILE A 16 -8.97 5.99 -6.15
C ILE A 16 -9.31 4.73 -5.36
N LYS A 17 -10.28 4.83 -4.44
CA LYS A 17 -10.76 3.70 -3.63
C LYS A 17 -11.37 2.59 -4.49
N LEU A 18 -12.14 2.95 -5.53
CA LEU A 18 -12.71 1.98 -6.48
C LEU A 18 -11.63 1.27 -7.30
N GLY A 19 -10.62 2.01 -7.79
CA GLY A 19 -9.50 1.43 -8.54
C GLY A 19 -8.68 0.45 -7.71
N ILE A 20 -8.39 0.81 -6.45
CA ILE A 20 -7.71 -0.09 -5.49
C ILE A 20 -8.55 -1.36 -5.29
N ALA A 21 -9.86 -1.23 -5.06
CA ALA A 21 -10.74 -2.38 -4.85
C ALA A 21 -10.78 -3.33 -6.05
N ILE A 22 -10.88 -2.80 -7.28
CA ILE A 22 -10.87 -3.60 -8.51
C ILE A 22 -9.51 -4.29 -8.71
N GLY A 23 -8.41 -3.58 -8.46
CA GLY A 23 -7.05 -4.11 -8.61
C GLY A 23 -6.73 -5.28 -7.68
N PHE A 24 -7.40 -5.35 -6.51
CA PHE A 24 -7.27 -6.46 -5.58
C PHE A 24 -8.24 -7.62 -5.85
N LEU A 25 -9.36 -7.38 -6.53
CA LEU A 25 -10.40 -8.38 -6.79
C LEU A 25 -10.13 -9.19 -8.07
N LEU A 26 -9.51 -8.56 -9.07
CA LEU A 26 -9.19 -9.21 -10.34
C LEU A 26 -8.18 -10.37 -10.21
N PRO A 27 -7.06 -10.25 -9.48
CA PRO A 27 -6.05 -11.31 -9.44
C PRO A 27 -6.56 -12.65 -8.91
N PRO A 28 -7.30 -12.73 -7.78
CA PRO A 28 -7.80 -14.00 -7.26
C PRO A 28 -8.91 -14.64 -8.10
N VAL A 29 -9.62 -13.85 -8.91
CA VAL A 29 -10.68 -14.36 -9.80
C VAL A 29 -10.09 -14.98 -11.07
N ILE A 30 -8.98 -14.42 -11.54
CA ILE A 30 -8.30 -14.87 -12.76
C ILE A 30 -7.33 -16.01 -12.46
N VAL A 31 -6.60 -15.93 -11.34
CA VAL A 31 -5.62 -16.95 -10.94
C VAL A 31 -6.25 -17.87 -9.92
N LYS A 32 -6.59 -19.09 -10.33
CA LYS A 32 -7.12 -20.11 -9.43
C LYS A 32 -5.98 -21.02 -8.96
N ASN A 33 -6.10 -21.52 -7.74
CA ASN A 33 -5.21 -22.56 -7.26
C ASN A 33 -5.48 -23.84 -8.06
N HIS A 34 -4.47 -24.29 -8.81
CA HIS A 34 -4.46 -25.54 -9.54
C HIS A 34 -3.33 -26.41 -9.00
N ASP A 35 -3.53 -27.72 -8.89
CA ASP A 35 -2.47 -28.65 -8.44
C ASP A 35 -1.27 -28.70 -9.39
N ASN A 36 -1.42 -28.16 -10.61
CA ASN A 36 -0.39 -28.15 -11.65
C ASN A 36 0.25 -26.75 -11.79
N LEU A 37 1.56 -26.68 -11.53
CA LEU A 37 2.37 -25.45 -11.63
C LEU A 37 2.30 -24.78 -13.01
N GLU A 38 2.17 -25.58 -14.08
CA GLU A 38 2.05 -25.07 -15.45
C GLU A 38 0.73 -24.31 -15.66
N ALA A 39 -0.36 -24.77 -15.05
CA ALA A 39 -1.67 -24.11 -15.13
C ALA A 39 -1.69 -22.80 -14.32
N ILE A 40 -1.03 -22.75 -13.16
CA ILE A 40 -0.84 -21.50 -12.40
C ILE A 40 -0.02 -20.50 -13.22
N GLY A 41 1.04 -20.96 -13.89
CA GLY A 41 1.86 -20.13 -14.78
C GLY A 41 1.08 -19.56 -15.97
N GLU A 42 0.18 -20.36 -16.54
CA GLU A 42 -0.70 -19.94 -17.63
C GLU A 42 -1.72 -18.89 -17.15
N ASP A 43 -2.39 -19.12 -16.02
CA ASP A 43 -3.33 -18.18 -15.40
C ASP A 43 -2.65 -16.83 -15.06
N LEU A 44 -1.45 -16.87 -14.46
CA LEU A 44 -0.66 -15.67 -14.17
C LEU A 44 -0.26 -14.93 -15.45
N SER A 45 0.15 -15.66 -16.49
CA SER A 45 0.51 -15.09 -17.78
C SER A 45 -0.69 -14.41 -18.43
N ILE A 46 -1.86 -15.06 -18.42
CA ILE A 46 -3.12 -14.48 -18.92
C ILE A 46 -3.47 -13.20 -18.15
N MET A 47 -3.34 -13.22 -16.83
CA MET A 47 -3.59 -12.05 -15.98
C MET A 47 -2.64 -10.90 -16.34
N TYR A 48 -1.33 -11.16 -16.41
CA TYR A 48 -0.33 -10.12 -16.69
C TYR A 48 -0.44 -9.57 -18.11
N TYR A 49 -0.59 -10.43 -19.13
CA TYR A 49 -0.76 -9.99 -20.52
C TYR A 49 -2.10 -9.28 -20.73
N GLY A 50 -3.17 -9.74 -20.08
CA GLY A 50 -4.48 -9.08 -20.09
C GLY A 50 -4.40 -7.67 -19.48
N MET A 51 -3.75 -7.55 -18.32
CA MET A 51 -3.51 -6.25 -17.66
C MET A 51 -2.64 -5.33 -18.52
N ALA A 52 -1.57 -5.85 -19.13
CA ALA A 52 -0.70 -5.10 -20.03
C ALA A 52 -1.46 -4.59 -21.26
N THR A 53 -2.32 -5.43 -21.85
CA THR A 53 -3.14 -5.07 -23.00
C THR A 53 -4.16 -3.99 -22.63
N PHE A 54 -4.89 -4.18 -21.53
CA PHE A 54 -5.88 -3.23 -21.04
C PHE A 54 -5.26 -1.87 -20.72
N THR A 55 -4.13 -1.86 -20.00
CA THR A 55 -3.41 -0.61 -19.67
C THR A 55 -2.83 0.08 -20.90
N THR A 56 -2.34 -0.67 -21.89
CA THR A 56 -1.85 -0.11 -23.17
C THR A 56 -2.99 0.50 -23.99
N VAL A 57 -4.13 -0.18 -24.10
CA VAL A 57 -5.32 0.37 -24.77
C VAL A 57 -5.80 1.65 -24.08
N LEU A 58 -5.87 1.64 -22.74
CA LEU A 58 -6.18 2.83 -21.96
C LEU A 58 -5.19 3.97 -22.21
N LEU A 59 -3.89 3.68 -22.25
CA LEU A 59 -2.85 4.67 -22.55
C LEU A 59 -3.06 5.29 -23.94
N VAL A 60 -3.29 4.47 -24.96
CA VAL A 60 -3.57 4.93 -26.34
C VAL A 60 -4.85 5.78 -26.38
N LEU A 61 -5.91 5.34 -25.71
CA LEU A 61 -7.16 6.13 -25.60
C LEU A 61 -6.93 7.46 -24.88
N ILE A 62 -6.10 7.50 -23.84
CA ILE A 62 -5.72 8.75 -23.17
C ILE A 62 -4.96 9.65 -24.15
N ILE A 63 -3.98 9.14 -24.89
CA ILE A 63 -3.21 9.94 -25.86
C ILE A 63 -4.13 10.53 -26.95
N ILE A 64 -5.12 9.77 -27.43
CA ILE A 64 -6.01 10.18 -28.52
C ILE A 64 -7.13 11.12 -28.02
N PHE A 65 -7.77 10.80 -26.90
CA PHE A 65 -9.00 11.46 -26.46
C PHE A 65 -8.80 12.47 -25.33
N PHE A 66 -7.76 12.35 -24.51
CA PHE A 66 -7.49 13.32 -23.46
C PHE A 66 -6.68 14.50 -24.00
N LYS A 67 -7.30 15.68 -24.02
CA LYS A 67 -6.55 16.93 -24.09
C LYS A 67 -5.60 17.02 -22.90
N ALA A 68 -4.33 17.30 -23.19
CA ALA A 68 -3.25 17.36 -22.20
C ALA A 68 -3.57 18.26 -20.99
N GLN A 69 -4.33 19.36 -21.18
CA GLN A 69 -4.65 20.31 -20.10
C GLN A 69 -6.03 20.98 -20.25
N PRO A 70 -6.73 21.29 -19.14
CA PRO A 70 -7.86 22.23 -19.12
C PRO A 70 -7.40 23.67 -19.33
N PRO A 71 -8.05 24.43 -20.23
CA PRO A 71 -7.66 25.82 -20.52
C PRO A 71 -7.80 26.77 -19.32
N LEU A 72 -8.50 26.37 -18.25
CA LEU A 72 -8.62 27.14 -17.00
C LEU A 72 -8.33 26.25 -15.78
N PRO A 73 -7.54 26.73 -14.78
CA PRO A 73 -7.37 26.04 -13.51
C PRO A 73 -8.65 26.13 -12.67
N PRO A 74 -9.16 25.01 -12.12
CA PRO A 74 -10.35 25.01 -11.27
C PRO A 74 -10.13 25.56 -9.84
N SER A 75 -8.89 25.80 -9.39
CA SER A 75 -8.62 26.44 -8.08
C SER A 75 -7.33 27.28 -8.07
N PHE A 76 -7.22 28.22 -7.12
CA PHE A 76 -6.02 29.04 -6.89
C PHE A 76 -4.77 28.21 -6.60
N ALA A 77 -4.89 27.13 -5.82
CA ALA A 77 -3.79 26.19 -5.57
C ALA A 77 -3.31 25.49 -6.85
N GLN A 78 -4.23 25.17 -7.77
CA GLN A 78 -3.88 24.62 -9.09
C GLN A 78 -3.32 25.70 -10.04
N ALA A 79 -3.65 26.98 -9.85
CA ALA A 79 -3.04 28.07 -10.62
C ALA A 79 -1.59 28.33 -10.17
N GLU A 80 -1.31 28.22 -8.87
CA GLU A 80 0.04 28.35 -8.30
C GLU A 80 0.92 27.12 -8.60
N GLN A 81 0.34 25.91 -8.61
CA GLN A 81 0.98 24.71 -9.16
C GLN A 81 1.29 24.87 -10.65
N ARG A 82 0.33 25.36 -11.47
CA ARG A 82 0.55 25.60 -12.91
C ARG A 82 1.64 26.63 -13.19
N ALA A 83 1.75 27.67 -12.37
CA ALA A 83 2.81 28.66 -12.50
C ALA A 83 4.21 28.08 -12.18
N ASN A 84 4.29 26.98 -11.41
CA ASN A 84 5.52 26.27 -11.08
C ASN A 84 5.77 25.00 -11.92
N GLU A 85 4.74 24.42 -12.54
CA GLU A 85 4.80 23.14 -13.28
C GLU A 85 5.58 23.21 -14.61
N GLU A 86 5.71 24.38 -15.25
CA GLU A 86 6.30 24.48 -16.60
C GLU A 86 7.84 24.42 -16.65
N SER A 87 8.59 24.38 -15.54
CA SER A 87 10.07 24.46 -15.66
C SER A 87 10.94 23.55 -14.79
N ASP A 88 10.46 22.81 -13.79
CA ASP A 88 11.41 22.14 -12.87
C ASP A 88 10.95 20.84 -12.19
N PHE A 89 10.54 19.81 -12.94
CA PHE A 89 10.26 18.47 -12.35
C PHE A 89 11.46 17.93 -11.55
N VAL A 90 12.67 18.13 -12.07
CA VAL A 90 13.92 17.72 -11.40
C VAL A 90 14.16 18.54 -10.13
N GLY A 91 13.86 19.85 -10.15
CA GLY A 91 13.91 20.69 -8.96
C GLY A 91 12.84 20.35 -7.92
N SER A 92 11.61 20.01 -8.34
CA SER A 92 10.57 19.46 -7.46
C SER A 92 11.05 18.18 -6.79
N LEU A 93 11.66 17.25 -7.55
CA LEU A 93 12.28 16.04 -6.99
C LEU A 93 13.34 16.40 -5.94
N LYS A 94 14.24 17.32 -6.28
CA LYS A 94 15.33 17.73 -5.39
C LYS A 94 14.79 18.38 -4.11
N ARG A 95 13.76 19.22 -4.20
CA ARG A 95 13.09 19.85 -3.06
C ARG A 95 12.38 18.84 -2.17
N LEU A 96 11.73 17.85 -2.77
CA LEU A 96 11.10 16.73 -2.06
C LEU A 96 12.14 15.92 -1.26
N PHE A 97 13.24 15.52 -1.90
CA PHE A 97 14.33 14.80 -1.22
C PHE A 97 15.10 15.65 -0.19
N LEU A 98 15.09 16.98 -0.34
CA LEU A 98 15.66 17.91 0.65
C LEU A 98 14.72 18.19 1.81
N ASN A 99 13.42 17.88 1.71
CA ASN A 99 12.47 18.08 2.79
C ASN A 99 12.58 16.91 3.79
N PRO A 100 13.20 17.11 4.97
CA PRO A 100 13.45 16.03 5.91
C PRO A 100 12.15 15.40 6.44
N ARG A 101 11.06 16.18 6.50
CA ARG A 101 9.75 15.69 6.96
C ARG A 101 9.15 14.70 5.97
N TYR A 102 9.26 15.03 4.68
CA TYR A 102 8.80 14.16 3.61
C TYR A 102 9.67 12.91 3.48
N VAL A 103 10.99 13.03 3.58
CA VAL A 103 11.88 11.86 3.56
C VAL A 103 11.58 10.91 4.73
N LEU A 104 11.35 11.43 5.93
CA LEU A 104 10.93 10.60 7.07
C LEU A 104 9.61 9.87 6.80
N LEU A 105 8.65 10.54 6.17
CA LEU A 105 7.39 9.91 5.75
C LEU A 105 7.63 8.82 4.70
N VAL A 106 8.43 9.09 3.66
CA VAL A 106 8.74 8.14 2.59
C VAL A 106 9.36 6.87 3.16
N VAL A 107 10.30 7.01 4.08
CA VAL A 107 10.95 5.87 4.73
C VAL A 107 9.97 5.11 5.63
N SER A 108 9.21 5.80 6.49
CA SER A 108 8.26 5.11 7.38
C SER A 108 7.14 4.42 6.58
N TYR A 109 6.66 5.08 5.53
CA TYR A 109 5.67 4.53 4.62
C TYR A 109 6.19 3.29 3.90
N GLY A 110 7.40 3.40 3.34
CA GLY A 110 8.08 2.28 2.69
C GLY A 110 8.23 1.08 3.61
N ILE A 111 8.61 1.30 4.87
CA ILE A 111 8.73 0.21 5.85
C ILE A 111 7.37 -0.44 6.11
N ASN A 112 6.31 0.32 6.40
CA ASN A 112 4.99 -0.26 6.68
C ASN A 112 4.47 -1.10 5.50
N VAL A 113 4.49 -0.52 4.29
CA VAL A 113 4.04 -1.20 3.07
C VAL A 113 4.94 -2.38 2.74
N GLY A 114 6.25 -2.26 2.95
CA GLY A 114 7.20 -3.33 2.69
C GLY A 114 7.02 -4.53 3.62
N VAL A 115 6.73 -4.29 4.92
CA VAL A 115 6.36 -5.35 5.85
C VAL A 115 5.05 -6.03 5.42
N PHE A 116 4.05 -5.25 5.01
CA PHE A 116 2.78 -5.79 4.51
C PHE A 116 3.00 -6.69 3.28
N TYR A 117 3.85 -6.28 2.35
CA TYR A 117 4.21 -7.08 1.17
C TYR A 117 4.96 -8.35 1.54
N ALA A 118 5.94 -8.27 2.46
CA ALA A 118 6.70 -9.42 2.92
C ALA A 118 5.79 -10.48 3.54
N ILE A 119 4.91 -10.07 4.46
CA ILE A 119 3.95 -10.97 5.11
C ILE A 119 2.98 -11.54 4.08
N SER A 120 2.40 -10.70 3.22
CA SER A 120 1.43 -11.18 2.22
C SER A 120 2.04 -12.19 1.25
N THR A 121 3.32 -12.01 0.89
CA THR A 121 4.02 -12.89 -0.05
C THR A 121 4.42 -14.21 0.61
N LEU A 122 4.93 -14.18 1.84
CA LEU A 122 5.40 -15.37 2.56
C LEU A 122 4.34 -15.97 3.49
N LEU A 123 3.10 -15.46 3.46
CA LEU A 123 2.00 -15.91 4.31
C LEU A 123 1.82 -17.43 4.22
N ASN A 124 1.83 -17.96 3.00
CA ASN A 124 1.65 -19.39 2.77
C ASN A 124 2.76 -20.21 3.46
N GLN A 125 4.02 -19.81 3.27
CA GLN A 125 5.16 -20.48 3.92
C GLN A 125 5.05 -20.43 5.45
N VAL A 126 4.66 -19.29 6.01
CA VAL A 126 4.53 -19.10 7.45
C VAL A 126 3.38 -19.92 8.03
N VAL A 127 2.24 -19.99 7.35
CA VAL A 127 1.09 -20.79 7.79
C VAL A 127 1.38 -22.29 7.69
N LEU A 128 2.02 -22.74 6.61
CA LEU A 128 2.36 -24.14 6.38
C LEU A 128 3.33 -24.73 7.42
N LEU A 129 4.18 -23.89 8.02
CA LEU A 129 5.06 -24.31 9.13
C LEU A 129 4.27 -24.85 10.33
N TYR A 130 3.08 -24.31 10.57
CA TYR A 130 2.21 -24.69 11.69
C TYR A 130 1.06 -25.61 11.27
N TYR A 131 0.59 -25.48 10.02
CA TYR A 131 -0.53 -26.21 9.46
C TYR A 131 -0.11 -26.88 8.14
N PRO A 132 0.49 -28.09 8.17
CA PRO A 132 1.08 -28.74 6.99
C PRO A 132 0.12 -29.00 5.82
N ASN A 133 -1.19 -29.08 6.08
CA ASN A 133 -2.23 -29.25 5.07
C ASN A 133 -3.11 -27.98 4.91
N GLY A 134 -2.62 -26.83 5.39
CA GLY A 134 -3.36 -25.58 5.49
C GLY A 134 -3.23 -24.65 4.28
N GLU A 135 -2.83 -25.14 3.11
CA GLU A 135 -2.60 -24.30 1.91
C GLU A 135 -3.84 -23.52 1.50
N GLU A 136 -5.01 -24.17 1.50
CA GLU A 136 -6.29 -23.52 1.18
C GLU A 136 -6.63 -22.45 2.23
N ASP A 137 -6.39 -22.73 3.50
CA ASP A 137 -6.63 -21.79 4.58
C ASP A 137 -5.66 -20.60 4.52
N ALA A 138 -4.38 -20.81 4.20
CA ALA A 138 -3.41 -19.74 3.99
C ALA A 138 -3.84 -18.80 2.86
N GLY A 139 -4.31 -19.36 1.75
CA GLY A 139 -4.87 -18.59 0.64
C GLY A 139 -6.11 -17.76 1.05
N ARG A 140 -7.02 -18.36 1.83
CA ARG A 140 -8.21 -17.66 2.34
C ARG A 140 -7.87 -16.59 3.39
N ILE A 141 -6.87 -16.81 4.24
CA ILE A 141 -6.36 -15.80 5.18
C ILE A 141 -5.80 -14.61 4.39
N GLY A 142 -4.99 -14.87 3.35
CA GLY A 142 -4.46 -13.83 2.47
C GLY A 142 -5.57 -13.03 1.77
N LEU A 143 -6.59 -13.71 1.26
CA LEU A 143 -7.78 -13.06 0.71
C LEU A 143 -8.49 -12.20 1.77
N LEU A 144 -8.68 -12.72 2.98
CA LEU A 144 -9.34 -11.99 4.06
C LEU A 144 -8.52 -10.76 4.50
N MET A 145 -7.19 -10.84 4.52
CA MET A 145 -6.30 -9.70 4.77
C MET A 145 -6.55 -8.58 3.75
N VAL A 146 -6.66 -8.94 2.47
CA VAL A 146 -6.94 -7.99 1.38
C VAL A 146 -8.34 -7.39 1.52
N LEU A 147 -9.38 -8.22 1.75
CA LEU A 147 -10.76 -7.76 1.91
C LEU A 147 -10.90 -6.82 3.12
N ALA A 148 -10.35 -7.20 4.26
CA ALA A 148 -10.33 -6.38 5.46
C ALA A 148 -9.51 -5.10 5.24
N GLY A 149 -8.40 -5.19 4.49
CA GLY A 149 -7.59 -4.06 4.08
C GLY A 149 -8.36 -3.01 3.26
N MET A 150 -9.23 -3.44 2.35
CA MET A 150 -10.10 -2.52 1.61
C MET A 150 -11.04 -1.76 2.55
N VAL A 151 -11.67 -2.46 3.49
CA VAL A 151 -12.54 -1.82 4.49
C VAL A 151 -11.72 -0.84 5.35
N GLY A 152 -10.50 -1.23 5.73
CA GLY A 152 -9.56 -0.40 6.48
C GLY A 152 -9.20 0.89 5.75
N SER A 153 -8.88 0.82 4.45
CA SER A 153 -8.57 1.98 3.60
C SER A 153 -9.75 2.94 3.45
N VAL A 154 -10.97 2.41 3.32
CA VAL A 154 -12.17 3.24 3.28
C VAL A 154 -12.43 3.90 4.63
N ALA A 155 -12.37 3.12 5.71
CA ALA A 155 -12.62 3.58 7.07
C ALA A 155 -11.61 4.64 7.52
N SER A 156 -10.31 4.40 7.31
CA SER A 156 -9.25 5.34 7.66
C SER A 156 -9.37 6.65 6.89
N GLY A 157 -9.71 6.59 5.60
CA GLY A 157 -9.98 7.79 4.81
C GLY A 157 -11.19 8.58 5.32
N ILE A 158 -12.28 7.92 5.74
CA ILE A 158 -13.44 8.62 6.34
C ILE A 158 -13.10 9.25 7.69
N VAL A 159 -12.32 8.55 8.51
CA VAL A 159 -11.85 9.06 9.81
C VAL A 159 -10.97 10.30 9.58
N LEU A 160 -10.09 10.24 8.58
CA LEU A 160 -9.21 11.34 8.22
C LEU A 160 -10.00 12.55 7.69
N ASP A 161 -10.96 12.33 6.80
CA ASP A 161 -11.89 13.35 6.27
C ASP A 161 -12.67 14.07 7.38
N LYS A 162 -12.97 13.39 8.49
CA LYS A 162 -13.73 13.97 9.61
C LYS A 162 -12.84 14.64 10.65
N THR A 163 -11.68 14.07 10.93
CA THR A 163 -10.81 14.54 12.01
C THR A 163 -9.84 15.62 11.54
N HIS A 164 -9.44 15.61 10.26
CA HIS A 164 -8.34 16.41 9.71
C HIS A 164 -7.03 16.29 10.52
N ARG A 165 -6.88 15.23 11.33
CA ARG A 165 -5.70 15.00 12.17
C ARG A 165 -4.79 13.96 11.53
N PHE A 166 -4.08 14.38 10.50
CA PHE A 166 -3.21 13.51 9.70
C PHE A 166 -2.17 12.78 10.54
N LYS A 167 -1.35 13.49 11.33
CA LYS A 167 -0.31 12.85 12.15
C LYS A 167 -0.85 11.81 13.13
N GLU A 168 -1.91 12.16 13.85
CA GLU A 168 -2.48 11.30 14.89
C GLU A 168 -3.06 10.02 14.27
N THR A 169 -3.79 10.16 13.15
CA THR A 169 -4.38 9.02 12.44
C THR A 169 -3.31 8.12 11.85
N THR A 170 -2.28 8.69 11.20
CA THR A 170 -1.14 7.94 10.66
C THR A 170 -0.42 7.16 11.76
N THR A 171 -0.13 7.81 12.88
CA THR A 171 0.58 7.19 14.01
C THR A 171 -0.27 6.08 14.65
N ALA A 172 -1.57 6.32 14.84
CA ALA A 172 -2.48 5.33 15.40
C ALA A 172 -2.56 4.07 14.51
N LEU A 173 -2.78 4.23 13.20
CA LEU A 173 -2.81 3.11 12.26
C LEU A 173 -1.50 2.32 12.24
N TYR A 174 -0.36 3.02 12.34
CA TYR A 174 0.95 2.37 12.42
C TYR A 174 1.09 1.55 13.72
N VAL A 175 0.72 2.12 14.87
CA VAL A 175 0.72 1.41 16.16
C VAL A 175 -0.19 0.19 16.13
N PHE A 176 -1.40 0.32 15.57
CA PHE A 176 -2.31 -0.83 15.43
C PHE A 176 -1.78 -1.88 14.43
N SER A 177 -1.03 -1.48 13.41
CA SER A 177 -0.35 -2.41 12.50
C SER A 177 0.74 -3.22 13.23
N LEU A 178 1.52 -2.57 14.09
CA LEU A 178 2.50 -3.24 14.95
C LEU A 178 1.81 -4.21 15.92
N LEU A 179 0.76 -3.76 16.61
CA LEU A 179 -0.01 -4.63 17.51
C LEU A 179 -0.61 -5.82 16.77
N GLY A 180 -1.17 -5.59 15.58
CA GLY A 180 -1.67 -6.64 14.70
C GLY A 180 -0.59 -7.64 14.35
N MET A 181 0.64 -7.18 14.05
CA MET A 181 1.76 -8.04 13.70
C MET A 181 2.23 -8.88 14.89
N VAL A 182 2.34 -8.27 16.08
CA VAL A 182 2.70 -8.97 17.32
C VAL A 182 1.64 -10.02 17.66
N VAL A 183 0.35 -9.68 17.57
CA VAL A 183 -0.73 -10.62 17.82
C VAL A 183 -0.72 -11.75 16.78
N PHE A 184 -0.53 -11.44 15.50
CA PHE A 184 -0.44 -12.42 14.43
C PHE A 184 0.70 -13.42 14.69
N MET A 185 1.88 -12.91 15.04
CA MET A 185 3.06 -13.71 15.40
C MET A 185 2.79 -14.72 16.51
N PHE A 186 2.14 -14.30 17.62
CA PHE A 186 1.82 -15.24 18.71
C PHE A 186 0.64 -16.17 18.40
N THR A 187 -0.22 -15.79 17.47
CA THR A 187 -1.40 -16.57 17.13
C THR A 187 -1.05 -17.80 16.30
N LEU A 188 0.04 -17.77 15.52
CA LEU A 188 0.46 -18.88 14.66
C LEU A 188 0.66 -20.19 15.46
N ASP A 189 1.22 -20.10 16.67
CA ASP A 189 1.51 -21.25 17.56
C ASP A 189 0.29 -21.77 18.34
N THR A 190 -0.86 -21.08 18.28
CA THR A 190 -2.04 -21.47 19.09
C THR A 190 -2.80 -22.70 18.58
N GLY A 191 -2.49 -23.20 17.38
CA GLY A 191 -3.14 -24.36 16.77
C GLY A 191 -4.61 -24.16 16.34
N LEU A 192 -5.17 -22.97 16.54
CA LEU A 192 -6.54 -22.59 16.17
C LEU A 192 -6.52 -21.70 14.93
N ILE A 193 -6.73 -22.31 13.76
CA ILE A 193 -6.67 -21.60 12.48
C ILE A 193 -7.66 -20.42 12.40
N GLY A 194 -8.85 -20.55 13.02
CA GLY A 194 -9.85 -19.47 13.09
C GLY A 194 -9.35 -18.19 13.76
N VAL A 195 -8.41 -18.29 14.70
CA VAL A 195 -7.80 -17.11 15.32
C VAL A 195 -6.83 -16.46 14.34
N VAL A 196 -6.07 -17.24 13.56
CA VAL A 196 -5.19 -16.75 12.49
C VAL A 196 -5.97 -15.99 11.41
N TYR A 197 -7.18 -16.45 11.06
CA TYR A 197 -8.09 -15.71 10.18
C TYR A 197 -8.44 -14.33 10.73
N CYS A 198 -8.87 -14.26 12.00
CA CYS A 198 -9.24 -13.00 12.64
C CYS A 198 -8.05 -12.04 12.76
N THR A 199 -6.88 -12.53 13.15
CA THR A 199 -5.70 -11.69 13.36
C THR A 199 -5.06 -11.26 12.05
N GLY A 200 -5.07 -12.12 11.03
CA GLY A 200 -4.73 -11.76 9.65
C GLY A 200 -5.65 -10.64 9.13
N ALA A 201 -6.96 -10.79 9.26
CA ALA A 201 -7.92 -9.76 8.86
C ALA A 201 -7.64 -8.40 9.53
N LEU A 202 -7.40 -8.40 10.84
CA LEU A 202 -7.06 -7.19 11.58
C LEU A 202 -5.75 -6.57 11.12
N LEU A 203 -4.72 -7.39 10.91
CA LEU A 203 -3.42 -6.95 10.38
C LEU A 203 -3.59 -6.28 9.02
N GLY A 204 -4.30 -6.92 8.09
CA GLY A 204 -4.59 -6.40 6.75
C GLY A 204 -5.39 -5.09 6.80
N PHE A 205 -6.39 -5.00 7.68
CA PHE A 205 -7.20 -3.80 7.90
C PHE A 205 -6.34 -2.59 8.27
N PHE A 206 -5.46 -2.72 9.27
CA PHE A 206 -4.66 -1.59 9.75
C PHE A 206 -3.52 -1.22 8.80
N MET A 207 -2.81 -2.20 8.24
CA MET A 207 -1.70 -1.96 7.30
C MET A 207 -2.20 -1.35 5.99
N THR A 208 -3.28 -1.88 5.41
CA THR A 208 -3.85 -1.30 4.17
C THR A 208 -4.55 0.02 4.46
N GLY A 209 -5.13 0.18 5.64
CA GLY A 209 -5.72 1.43 6.12
C GLY A 209 -4.72 2.59 6.16
N TYR A 210 -3.44 2.30 6.39
CA TYR A 210 -2.36 3.29 6.42
C TYR A 210 -2.03 3.87 5.02
N LEU A 211 -2.20 3.11 3.93
CA LEU A 211 -1.85 3.54 2.57
C LEU A 211 -2.51 4.87 2.16
N PRO A 212 -3.84 5.03 2.19
CA PRO A 212 -4.49 6.28 1.77
C PRO A 212 -4.12 7.46 2.67
N VAL A 213 -4.00 7.23 3.97
CA VAL A 213 -3.61 8.24 4.95
C VAL A 213 -2.19 8.73 4.69
N GLY A 214 -1.28 7.84 4.30
CA GLY A 214 0.08 8.18 3.88
C GLY A 214 0.12 9.07 2.65
N PHE A 215 -0.72 8.81 1.64
CA PHE A 215 -0.83 9.67 0.45
C PHE A 215 -1.39 11.06 0.78
N GLU A 216 -2.39 11.14 1.64
CA GLU A 216 -2.95 12.43 2.06
C GLU A 216 -1.96 13.23 2.90
N LEU A 217 -1.25 12.59 3.85
CA LEU A 217 -0.18 13.24 4.62
C LEU A 217 1.00 13.66 3.74
N ALA A 218 1.33 12.89 2.70
CA ALA A 218 2.34 13.26 1.73
C ALA A 218 1.93 14.52 0.98
N ALA A 219 0.70 14.59 0.46
CA ALA A 219 0.18 15.77 -0.22
C ALA A 219 0.22 17.02 0.69
N GLU A 220 -0.15 16.86 1.97
CA GLU A 220 -0.10 17.93 2.98
C GLU A 220 1.34 18.43 3.21
N LEU A 221 2.30 17.52 3.42
CA LEU A 221 3.70 17.88 3.71
C LEU A 221 4.46 18.45 2.51
N THR A 222 4.01 18.14 1.30
CA THR A 222 4.69 18.54 0.07
C THR A 222 4.07 19.76 -0.59
N TYR A 223 2.96 20.30 -0.07
CA TYR A 223 2.35 21.50 -0.63
C TYR A 223 3.36 22.67 -0.69
N PRO A 224 3.50 23.39 -1.84
CA PRO A 224 2.68 23.38 -3.06
C PRO A 224 3.23 22.49 -4.21
N GLU A 225 4.09 21.51 -3.96
CA GLU A 225 4.66 20.64 -4.99
C GLU A 225 3.59 19.74 -5.67
N PRO A 226 3.85 19.23 -6.89
CA PRO A 226 2.90 18.38 -7.61
C PRO A 226 2.59 17.07 -6.87
N GLU A 227 1.30 16.81 -6.60
CA GLU A 227 0.81 15.58 -5.91
C GLU A 227 1.31 14.31 -6.61
N GLY A 228 1.37 14.32 -7.95
CA GLY A 228 1.79 13.17 -8.75
C GLY A 228 3.25 12.76 -8.49
N THR A 229 4.14 13.74 -8.33
CA THR A 229 5.56 13.49 -8.06
C THR A 229 5.76 12.90 -6.65
N SER A 230 5.08 13.48 -5.67
CA SER A 230 5.09 13.01 -4.27
C SER A 230 4.56 11.57 -4.18
N ALA A 231 3.36 11.31 -4.71
CA ALA A 231 2.78 9.97 -4.73
C ALA A 231 3.64 8.95 -5.50
N GLY A 232 4.32 9.38 -6.56
CA GLY A 232 5.26 8.55 -7.32
C GLY A 232 6.45 8.09 -6.48
N ILE A 233 7.06 8.99 -5.72
CA ILE A 233 8.19 8.66 -4.83
C ILE A 233 7.74 7.74 -3.69
N LEU A 234 6.56 7.95 -3.10
CA LEU A 234 6.00 7.04 -2.08
C LEU A 234 5.84 5.61 -2.62
N ASN A 235 5.28 5.45 -3.82
CA ASN A 235 5.12 4.13 -4.45
C ASN A 235 6.47 3.50 -4.79
N ALA A 236 7.43 4.27 -5.30
CA ALA A 236 8.77 3.77 -5.57
C ALA A 236 9.44 3.27 -4.29
N ALA A 237 9.34 4.02 -3.20
CA ALA A 237 9.85 3.60 -1.90
C ALA A 237 9.14 2.33 -1.39
N ALA A 238 7.82 2.24 -1.51
CA ALA A 238 7.07 1.04 -1.14
C ALA A 238 7.56 -0.22 -1.89
N GLN A 239 7.87 -0.10 -3.19
CA GLN A 239 8.43 -1.22 -3.95
C GLN A 239 9.85 -1.57 -3.52
N VAL A 240 10.72 -0.57 -3.31
CA VAL A 240 12.11 -0.81 -2.86
C VAL A 240 12.14 -1.49 -1.49
N PHE A 241 11.40 -0.96 -0.52
CA PHE A 241 11.30 -1.56 0.81
C PHE A 241 10.57 -2.91 0.78
N GLY A 242 9.55 -3.06 -0.09
CA GLY A 242 8.89 -4.33 -0.34
C GLY A 242 9.85 -5.41 -0.77
N ILE A 243 10.66 -5.16 -1.80
CA ILE A 243 11.68 -6.10 -2.28
C ILE A 243 12.69 -6.38 -1.16
N MET A 244 13.22 -5.34 -0.50
CA MET A 244 14.24 -5.50 0.53
C MET A 244 13.75 -6.32 1.73
N LEU A 245 12.57 -5.99 2.27
CA LEU A 245 12.00 -6.65 3.45
C LEU A 245 11.46 -8.04 3.12
N THR A 246 10.90 -8.26 1.92
CA THR A 246 10.46 -9.60 1.49
C THR A 246 11.65 -10.55 1.39
N ASN A 247 12.76 -10.10 0.76
CA ASN A 247 13.98 -10.91 0.68
C ASN A 247 14.59 -11.14 2.07
N LEU A 248 14.64 -10.12 2.92
CA LEU A 248 15.11 -10.26 4.30
C LEU A 248 14.27 -11.26 5.08
N TYR A 249 12.95 -11.19 4.95
CA TYR A 249 12.02 -12.08 5.64
C TYR A 249 12.18 -13.53 5.17
N SER A 250 12.27 -13.76 3.85
CA SER A 250 12.57 -15.07 3.26
C SER A 250 13.87 -15.65 3.79
N TRP A 251 14.96 -14.87 3.74
CA TRP A 251 16.26 -15.31 4.23
C TRP A 251 16.26 -15.65 5.72
N MET A 252 15.51 -14.88 6.53
CA MET A 252 15.36 -15.16 7.96
C MET A 252 14.54 -16.43 8.22
N LEU A 253 13.48 -16.68 7.44
CA LEU A 253 12.70 -17.92 7.57
C LEU A 253 13.51 -19.16 7.21
N ASP A 254 14.46 -19.06 6.28
CA ASP A 254 15.31 -20.19 5.88
C ASP A 254 16.37 -20.57 6.93
N ILE A 255 16.86 -19.60 7.71
CA ILE A 255 18.02 -19.77 8.60
C ILE A 255 17.64 -19.78 10.09
N THR A 256 16.56 -19.09 10.46
CA THR A 256 16.11 -18.92 11.84
C THR A 256 14.69 -19.45 12.03
N THR A 257 14.21 -19.53 13.28
CA THR A 257 12.80 -19.83 13.52
C THR A 257 11.92 -18.67 13.07
N ASP A 258 10.68 -18.97 12.68
CA ASP A 258 9.67 -18.00 12.26
C ASP A 258 9.47 -16.87 13.28
N MET A 259 9.63 -17.17 14.57
CA MET A 259 9.51 -16.20 15.65
C MET A 259 10.55 -15.07 15.51
N TRP A 260 11.78 -15.37 15.08
CA TRP A 260 12.80 -14.35 14.84
C TRP A 260 12.53 -13.55 13.57
N ALA A 261 12.05 -14.21 12.50
CA ALA A 261 11.68 -13.55 11.26
C ALA A 261 10.51 -12.57 11.49
N ASN A 262 9.46 -12.99 12.19
CA ASN A 262 8.32 -12.15 12.57
C ASN A 262 8.74 -11.04 13.55
N GLY A 263 9.65 -11.34 14.48
CA GLY A 263 10.26 -10.36 15.38
C GLY A 263 11.01 -9.26 14.63
N ALA A 264 11.75 -9.59 13.56
CA ALA A 264 12.43 -8.60 12.73
C ALA A 264 11.45 -7.66 12.00
N MET A 265 10.32 -8.19 11.52
CA MET A 265 9.25 -7.36 10.95
C MET A 265 8.63 -6.42 11.99
N CYS A 266 8.42 -6.90 13.23
CA CYS A 266 7.99 -6.03 14.34
C CYS A 266 9.01 -4.92 14.62
N ILE A 267 10.32 -5.22 14.64
CA ILE A 267 11.37 -4.22 14.83
C ILE A 267 11.35 -3.18 13.71
N ALA A 268 11.19 -3.62 12.45
CA ALA A 268 11.05 -2.70 11.32
C ALA A 268 9.84 -1.76 11.52
N LEU A 269 8.68 -2.29 11.93
CA LEU A 269 7.51 -1.47 12.23
C LEU A 269 7.76 -0.49 13.39
N VAL A 270 8.46 -0.90 14.45
CA VAL A 270 8.86 0.01 15.56
C VAL A 270 9.74 1.15 15.05
N VAL A 271 10.73 0.86 14.20
CA VAL A 271 11.56 1.89 13.56
C VAL A 271 10.68 2.85 12.77
N GLY A 272 9.75 2.34 11.97
CA GLY A 272 8.81 3.18 11.23
C GLY A 272 7.88 4.04 12.10
N ILE A 273 7.45 3.54 13.26
CA ILE A 273 6.68 4.34 14.24
C ILE A 273 7.53 5.49 14.78
N ILE A 274 8.78 5.21 15.16
CA ILE A 274 9.72 6.24 15.65
C ILE A 274 9.93 7.31 14.59
N LEU A 275 10.19 6.90 13.34
CA LEU A 275 10.34 7.83 12.22
C LEU A 275 9.08 8.67 12.00
N THR A 276 7.90 8.05 12.05
CA THR A 276 6.61 8.75 11.92
C THR A 276 6.38 9.74 13.06
N ALA A 277 6.75 9.40 14.29
CA ALA A 277 6.61 10.27 15.45
C ALA A 277 7.50 11.52 15.36
N LEU A 278 8.69 11.37 14.77
CA LEU A 278 9.65 12.46 14.53
C LEU A 278 9.21 13.46 13.46
N ILE A 279 8.22 13.13 12.63
CA ILE A 279 7.64 14.05 11.65
C ILE A 279 6.96 15.20 12.40
N LYS A 280 7.51 16.41 12.30
CA LYS A 280 6.85 17.63 12.76
C LYS A 280 6.00 18.17 11.61
N ILE A 281 4.69 18.25 11.82
CA ILE A 281 3.75 18.98 10.95
C ILE A 281 3.94 20.47 11.23
#